data_AF-A0A923EGA1-F1
#
_entry.id   AF-A0A923EGA1-F1
#
_cell.length_a   1.000
_cell.length_b   1.000
_cell.length_c   1.000
_cell.angle_alpha   90.00
_cell.angle_beta   90.00
_cell.angle_gamma   90.00
#
_symmetry.space_group_name_H-M   'P 1'
#
loop_
_entity.id
_entity.type
_entity.pdbx_description
1 polymer ?
#
loop_
_entity_poly.entity_id
_entity_poly.type
_entity_poly.pdbx_seq_one_letter_code
_entity_poly.pdbx_strand_id
1 'polypeptide(L)' 'MHILIINAGSSSAKFTMFKKDDLQITTDGMVERIGLNGTKNHIKNKEVYS' A
#
# COMPACT_ATOMS: atom_id res chain seq x y z
N MET A 1 -11.86 -11.80 -4.44
CA MET A 1 -10.83 -11.25 -5.35
C MET A 1 -10.18 -10.04 -4.70
N HIS A 2 -8.86 -9.84 -4.80
CA HIS A 2 -8.20 -8.64 -4.26
C HIS A 2 -7.85 -7.67 -5.40
N ILE A 3 -8.01 -6.37 -5.15
CA ILE A 3 -7.60 -5.30 -6.05
C ILE A 3 -6.48 -4.51 -5.38
N LEU A 4 -5.35 -4.38 -6.07
CA LEU A 4 -4.22 -3.55 -5.66
C LEU A 4 -4.24 -2.25 -6.46
N ILE A 5 -4.33 -1.12 -5.76
CA ILE A 5 -4.17 0.21 -6.34
C ILE A 5 -2.75 0.69 -6.03
N ILE A 6 -2.08 1.22 -7.05
CA ILE A 6 -0.76 1.83 -6.94
C ILE A 6 -0.85 3.25 -7.48
N ASN A 7 -0.41 4.22 -6.69
CA ASN A 7 -0.07 5.56 -7.13
C ASN A 7 1.45 5.71 -7.06
N ALA A 8 2.11 5.82 -8.22
CA ALA A 8 3.55 5.89 -8.34
C ALA A 8 4.00 7.27 -8.80
N GLY A 9 4.85 7.90 -7.99
CA GLY A 9 5.69 9.02 -8.40
C GLY A 9 7.10 8.53 -8.78
N SER A 10 7.95 9.45 -9.21
CA SER A 10 9.32 9.11 -9.65
C SER A 10 10.21 8.52 -8.55
N SER A 11 9.94 8.83 -7.27
CA SER A 11 10.71 8.36 -6.11
C SER A 11 9.83 7.85 -4.97
N SER A 12 8.55 7.58 -5.23
CA SER A 12 7.61 7.07 -4.23
C SER A 12 6.53 6.20 -4.85
N ALA A 13 5.99 5.26 -4.06
CA ALA A 13 4.85 4.45 -4.45
C ALA A 13 3.92 4.27 -3.25
N LYS A 14 2.70 4.80 -3.35
CA LYS A 14 1.62 4.55 -2.39
C LYS A 14 0.76 3.42 -2.90
N PHE A 15 0.46 2.46 -2.04
CA PHE A 15 -0.33 1.30 -2.40
C PHE A 15 -1.46 1.04 -1.40
N THR A 16 -2.55 0.47 -1.89
CA THR A 16 -3.68 0.01 -1.07
C THR A 16 -4.28 -1.22 -1.72
N MET A 17 -4.48 -2.27 -0.93
CA MET A 17 -5.14 -3.48 -1.36
C MET A 17 -6.49 -3.62 -0.66
N PHE A 18 -7.54 -3.88 -1.43
CA PHE A 18 -8.86 -4.13 -0.87
C PHE A 18 -9.51 -5.37 -1.48
N LYS A 19 -10.41 -5.98 -0.70
CA LYS A 19 -11.30 -7.04 -1.19
C LYS A 19 -12.36 -6.41 -2.10
N LYS A 20 -12.51 -6.94 -3.31
CA LYS A 20 -13.46 -6.42 -4.30
C LYS A 20 -14.90 -6.36 -3.76
N ASP A 21 -15.27 -7.34 -2.96
CA ASP A 21 -16.67 -7.64 -2.65
C ASP A 21 -17.27 -6.64 -1.65
N ASP A 22 -16.47 -6.13 -0.72
CA ASP A 22 -16.89 -5.23 0.37
C ASP A 22 -16.01 -3.96 0.48
N LEU A 23 -15.04 -3.78 -0.43
CA LEU A 23 -14.04 -2.72 -0.41
C LEU A 23 -13.22 -2.66 0.89
N GLN A 24 -13.17 -3.75 1.66
CA GLN A 24 -12.39 -3.82 2.89
C GLN A 24 -10.90 -3.71 2.55
N ILE A 25 -10.25 -2.67 3.07
CA ILE A 25 -8.80 -2.49 2.98
C ILE A 25 -8.13 -3.57 3.84
N THR A 26 -7.27 -4.36 3.20
CA THR A 26 -6.50 -5.44 3.84
C THR A 26 -5.09 -4.99 4.19
N THR A 27 -4.51 -4.12 3.36
CA THR A 27 -3.24 -3.45 3.65
C THR A 27 -3.18 -2.12 2.91
N ASP A 28 -2.48 -1.17 3.50
CA ASP A 28 -2.09 0.06 2.82
C ASP A 28 -0.66 0.43 3.21
N GLY A 29 0.01 1.16 2.34
CA GLY A 29 1.35 1.59 2.63
C GLY A 29 1.92 2.55 1.60
N MET A 30 3.16 2.94 1.87
CA MET A 30 3.91 3.83 1.02
C MET A 30 5.39 3.52 1.14
N VAL A 31 6.05 3.39 0.00
CA VAL A 31 7.51 3.49 -0.10
C VAL A 31 7.86 4.89 -0.55
N GLU A 32 8.85 5.49 0.11
CA GLU A 32 9.38 6.80 -0.21
C GLU A 32 10.91 6.79 -0.35
N ARG A 33 11.44 7.79 -1.05
CA ARG A 33 12.88 7.98 -1.29
C ARG A 33 13.50 6.80 -2.06
N ILE A 34 12.77 6.27 -3.04
CA ILE A 34 13.27 5.24 -3.96
C ILE A 34 14.43 5.84 -4.76
N GLY A 35 15.56 5.14 -4.82
CA GLY A 35 16.76 5.61 -5.51
C GLY A 35 17.57 6.67 -4.75
N LEU A 36 17.25 6.93 -3.48
CA LEU A 36 17.98 7.85 -2.60
C LEU A 36 18.45 7.12 -1.33
N ASN A 37 19.50 7.62 -0.68
CA ASN A 37 19.88 7.12 0.64
C ASN A 37 18.72 7.30 1.65
N GLY A 38 18.45 6.23 2.40
CA GLY A 38 17.38 6.19 3.40
C GLY A 38 15.99 5.98 2.81
N THR A 39 15.84 5.09 1.82
CA THR A 39 14.52 4.58 1.42
C THR A 39 13.74 4.09 2.64
N LYS A 40 12.47 4.48 2.74
CA LYS A 40 11.59 4.08 3.84
C LYS A 40 10.38 3.35 3.30
N ASN A 41 9.94 2.34 4.06
CA ASN A 41 8.75 1.58 3.79
C ASN A 41 7.80 1.71 4.99
N HIS A 42 6.62 2.25 4.75
CA HIS A 42 5.57 2.44 5.73
C HIS A 42 4.43 1.50 5.38
N ILE A 43 4.22 0.45 6.18
CA ILE A 43 3.15 -0.53 5.98
C ILE A 43 2.18 -0.44 7.16
N LYS A 44 0.89 -0.35 6.84
CA LYS A 44 -0.20 -0.49 7.79
C LYS A 44 -0.94 -1.77 7.47
N ASN A 45 -0.74 -2.78 8.31
CA ASN A 45 -1.57 -3.97 8.27
C ASN A 45 -2.81 -3.69 9.12
N LYS A 46 -4.00 -3.86 8.52
CA LYS A 46 -5.23 -3.89 9.31
C LYS A 46 -5.54 -5.34 9.61
N GLU A 47 -5.73 -5.65 10.90
CA GLU A 47 -6.30 -6.93 11.27
C GLU A 47 -7.70 -7.02 10.67
N VAL A 48 -7.90 -8.04 9.85
CA VAL A 48 -9.19 -8.37 9.27
C VAL A 48 -9.96 -9.11 10.36
N TYR A 49 -10.77 -8.42 11.14
CA TYR A 49 -11.77 -9.09 11.98
C TYR A 49 -12.79 -9.75 11.05
N SER A 50 -12.79 -11.07 11.04
CA SER A 50 -13.74 -11.95 10.34
C SER A 50 -15.02 -12.12 11.13
#